data_AF-A0A6A2HWE5-F1
#
_entry.id   AF-A0A6A2HWE5-F1
#
_cell.length_a   1.000
_cell.length_b   1.000
_cell.length_c   1.000
_cell.angle_alpha   90.00
_cell.angle_beta   90.00
_cell.angle_gamma   90.00
#
_symmetry.space_group_name_H-M   'P 1'
#
loop_
_entity.id
_entity.type
_entity.pdbx_description
1 polymer ?
#
loop_
_entity_poly.entity_id
_entity_poly.type
_entity_poly.pdbx_seq_one_letter_code
_entity_poly.pdbx_strand_id
1 'polypeptide(L)'
;MKTKLLFMLLLCSFYCVSCSNDVKTDAKENAVVEANYAKLNETLDLYSQNFVASHPTSVATRGRFWNWFKAVLFCDASGAALGGIVGGGGGALIGGILFSACAGSCAYVVPRPPLSDQMEMAIVTEVPCLSLKDDSVGFLHNSIISEIAEENEGVFEDNLTTEEWMNLIIPKAEKYGCSVSESDKNTIISKMNEMPLSSELVQNDEQLVEYYKMKMPERAQQLDIIKTYVSTASQIMCKDDLQEYTEGCTRIISETQLPVEEQKALASSVIVAENSALLWVESDEAITLKP
;
A
#
# COMPACT_ATOMS: atom_id res chain seq x y z
N MET A 1 -51.21 -4.54 16.32
CA MET A 1 -49.81 -4.19 16.69
C MET A 1 -48.95 -5.38 17.13
N LYS A 2 -49.51 -6.54 17.56
CA LYS A 2 -48.69 -7.69 18.02
C LYS A 2 -48.14 -8.61 16.91
N THR A 3 -48.72 -8.60 15.71
CA THR A 3 -48.27 -9.44 14.57
C THR A 3 -47.10 -8.87 13.77
N LYS A 4 -46.86 -7.55 13.80
CA LYS A 4 -45.68 -6.94 13.16
C LYS A 4 -44.40 -7.08 13.98
N LEU A 5 -44.52 -7.20 15.31
CA LEU A 5 -43.37 -7.41 16.20
C LEU A 5 -42.80 -8.83 16.09
N LEU A 6 -43.65 -9.83 15.86
CA LEU A 6 -43.21 -11.23 15.68
C LEU A 6 -42.43 -11.43 14.37
N PHE A 7 -42.77 -10.70 13.30
CA PHE A 7 -42.08 -10.81 12.01
C PHE A 7 -40.70 -10.13 12.02
N MET A 8 -40.54 -9.05 12.80
CA MET A 8 -39.25 -8.37 13.02
C MET A 8 -38.29 -9.23 13.87
N LEU A 9 -38.79 -9.93 14.90
CA LEU A 9 -37.97 -10.81 15.73
C LEU A 9 -37.53 -12.11 15.01
N LEU A 10 -38.32 -12.58 14.04
CA LEU A 10 -37.96 -13.73 13.19
C LEU A 10 -36.93 -13.37 12.12
N LEU A 11 -36.89 -12.11 11.64
CA LEU A 11 -35.87 -11.65 10.68
C LEU A 11 -34.50 -11.38 11.33
N CYS A 12 -34.45 -11.12 12.64
CA CYS A 12 -33.18 -10.98 13.38
C CYS A 12 -32.53 -12.32 13.77
N SER A 13 -33.24 -13.44 13.64
CA SER A 13 -32.72 -14.77 14.03
C SER A 13 -32.16 -15.60 12.87
N PHE A 14 -32.23 -15.11 11.62
CA PHE A 14 -31.68 -15.78 10.44
C PHE A 14 -30.34 -15.22 9.93
N TYR A 15 -29.74 -14.24 10.62
CA TYR A 15 -28.41 -13.69 10.26
C TYR A 15 -27.21 -14.41 10.89
N CYS A 16 -27.43 -15.43 11.70
CA CYS A 16 -26.36 -16.21 12.31
C CYS A 16 -26.58 -17.69 12.05
N VAL A 17 -26.25 -18.17 10.85
CA VAL A 17 -25.52 -19.45 10.57
C VAL A 17 -25.28 -19.46 9.06
N SER A 18 -24.21 -18.80 8.60
CA SER A 18 -23.53 -19.23 7.38
C SER A 18 -22.45 -20.19 7.82
N CYS A 19 -22.60 -21.47 7.50
CA CYS A 19 -21.57 -22.48 7.73
C CYS A 19 -20.38 -22.21 6.80
N SER A 20 -19.41 -21.45 7.28
CA SER A 20 -18.03 -21.59 6.82
C SER A 20 -17.30 -22.49 7.80
N ASN A 21 -16.35 -23.29 7.32
CA ASN A 21 -15.54 -24.15 8.18
C ASN A 21 -14.66 -23.28 9.09
N ASP A 22 -15.19 -22.87 10.24
CA ASP A 22 -14.48 -22.11 11.24
C ASP A 22 -13.43 -23.02 11.92
N VAL A 23 -12.17 -22.80 11.56
CA VAL A 23 -11.09 -22.92 12.55
C VAL A 23 -11.49 -21.93 13.65
N LYS A 24 -11.87 -22.44 14.82
CA LYS A 24 -12.30 -21.63 15.96
C LYS A 24 -11.14 -20.77 16.45
N THR A 25 -10.94 -19.61 15.85
CA THR A 25 -10.10 -18.55 16.42
C THR A 25 -10.86 -17.99 17.64
N ASP A 26 -10.23 -18.02 18.81
CA ASP A 26 -10.88 -17.67 20.07
C ASP A 26 -11.23 -16.17 20.07
N ALA A 27 -12.45 -15.79 20.44
CA ALA A 27 -12.88 -14.37 20.47
C ALA A 27 -11.96 -13.51 21.37
N LYS A 28 -11.32 -14.15 22.35
CA LYS A 28 -10.31 -13.53 23.21
C LYS A 28 -9.00 -13.22 22.48
N GLU A 29 -8.60 -14.07 21.53
CA GLU A 29 -7.38 -13.88 20.73
C GLU A 29 -7.55 -12.69 19.77
N ASN A 30 -8.69 -12.60 19.09
CA ASN A 30 -9.02 -11.47 18.23
C ASN A 30 -9.03 -10.13 18.99
N ALA A 31 -9.60 -10.09 20.19
CA ALA A 31 -9.62 -8.87 21.02
C ALA A 31 -8.21 -8.43 21.46
N VAL A 32 -7.28 -9.37 21.67
CA VAL A 32 -5.88 -9.05 22.00
C VAL A 32 -5.16 -8.48 20.79
N VAL A 33 -5.35 -9.08 19.61
CA VAL A 33 -4.77 -8.57 18.35
C VAL A 33 -5.28 -7.15 18.06
N GLU A 34 -6.59 -6.90 18.20
CA GLU A 34 -7.18 -5.58 18.02
C GLU A 34 -6.61 -4.52 18.99
N ALA A 35 -6.39 -4.90 20.24
CA ALA A 35 -5.79 -4.01 21.24
C ALA A 35 -4.32 -3.70 20.93
N ASN A 36 -3.56 -4.69 20.45
CA ASN A 36 -2.17 -4.50 20.04
C ASN A 36 -2.06 -3.57 18.83
N TYR A 37 -2.97 -3.70 17.87
CA TYR A 37 -3.10 -2.78 16.74
C TYR A 37 -3.46 -1.35 17.17
N ALA A 38 -4.43 -1.19 18.07
CA ALA A 38 -4.81 0.13 18.58
C ALA A 38 -3.62 0.83 19.26
N LYS A 39 -2.87 0.10 20.09
CA LYS A 39 -1.65 0.62 20.74
C LYS A 39 -0.56 0.96 19.73
N LEU A 40 -0.35 0.13 18.72
CA LEU A 40 0.62 0.40 17.66
C LEU A 40 0.25 1.67 16.90
N ASN A 41 -1.02 1.84 16.54
CA ASN A 41 -1.50 3.02 15.83
C ASN A 41 -1.31 4.30 16.66
N GLU A 42 -1.64 4.28 17.96
CA GLU A 42 -1.38 5.42 18.87
C GLU A 42 0.12 5.76 18.97
N THR A 43 0.97 4.73 19.05
CA THR A 43 2.43 4.91 19.15
C THR A 43 3.00 5.52 17.87
N LEU A 44 2.56 5.02 16.71
CA LEU A 44 2.97 5.54 15.42
C LEU A 44 2.44 6.95 15.18
N ASP A 45 1.18 7.24 15.48
CA ASP A 45 0.60 8.58 15.36
C ASP A 45 1.37 9.60 16.20
N LEU A 46 1.69 9.26 17.46
CA LEU A 46 2.51 10.12 18.32
C LEU A 46 3.93 10.31 17.76
N TYR A 47 4.55 9.25 17.25
CA TYR A 47 5.86 9.34 16.62
C TYR A 47 5.82 10.25 15.38
N SER A 48 4.84 10.06 14.50
CA SER A 48 4.61 10.88 13.31
C SER A 48 4.41 12.35 13.64
N GLN A 49 3.58 12.67 14.65
CA GLN A 49 3.36 14.06 15.09
C GLN A 49 4.63 14.70 15.61
N ASN A 50 5.41 13.97 16.43
CA ASN A 50 6.68 14.46 16.96
C ASN A 50 7.73 14.65 15.86
N PHE A 51 7.79 13.74 14.88
CA PHE A 51 8.71 13.83 13.76
C PHE A 51 8.42 15.08 12.91
N VAL A 52 7.16 15.26 12.50
CA VAL A 52 6.71 16.44 11.74
C VAL A 52 6.95 17.76 12.50
N ALA A 53 6.81 17.75 13.83
CA ALA A 53 7.06 18.93 14.65
C ALA A 53 8.55 19.29 14.79
N SER A 54 9.45 18.32 14.59
CA SER A 54 10.90 18.47 14.77
C SER A 54 11.68 18.59 13.46
N HIS A 55 11.07 18.24 12.32
CA HIS A 55 11.73 18.24 11.01
C HIS A 55 11.05 19.21 10.03
N PRO A 56 11.80 19.83 9.09
CA PRO A 56 11.22 20.61 8.01
C PRO A 56 10.32 19.72 7.15
N THR A 57 9.02 20.00 7.15
CA THR A 57 8.06 19.32 6.28
C THR A 57 7.50 20.29 5.25
N SER A 58 7.19 19.76 4.08
CA SER A 58 6.49 20.51 3.06
C SER A 58 5.00 20.47 3.36
N VAL A 59 4.41 21.62 3.67
CA VAL A 59 2.95 21.79 3.72
C VAL A 59 2.38 21.90 2.31
N ALA A 60 2.94 21.17 1.34
CA ALA A 60 2.60 21.33 -0.07
C ALA A 60 1.08 21.33 -0.23
N THR A 61 0.60 22.39 -0.87
CA THR A 61 -0.81 22.71 -1.04
C THR A 61 -1.59 21.48 -1.45
N ARG A 62 -2.67 21.19 -0.70
CA ARG A 62 -3.64 20.06 -0.77
C ARG A 62 -4.35 19.94 -2.13
N GLY A 63 -3.60 19.94 -3.21
CA GLY A 63 -4.08 19.86 -4.58
C GLY A 63 -4.26 18.40 -5.02
N ARG A 64 -4.93 18.22 -6.15
CA ARG A 64 -5.24 16.91 -6.73
C ARG A 64 -4.00 16.02 -6.92
N PHE A 65 -2.85 16.61 -7.25
CA PHE A 65 -1.57 15.89 -7.39
C PHE A 65 -1.14 15.21 -6.07
N TRP A 66 -1.20 15.92 -4.94
CA TRP A 66 -0.77 15.37 -3.66
C TRP A 66 -1.71 14.29 -3.13
N ASN A 67 -3.01 14.42 -3.38
CA ASN A 67 -3.97 13.37 -3.04
C ASN A 67 -3.75 12.13 -3.90
N TRP A 68 -3.46 12.32 -5.19
CA TRP A 68 -3.07 11.23 -6.08
C TRP A 68 -1.78 10.55 -5.63
N PHE A 69 -0.74 11.32 -5.32
CA PHE A 69 0.53 10.78 -4.86
C PHE A 69 0.37 9.94 -3.59
N LYS A 70 -0.38 10.44 -2.60
CA LYS A 70 -0.75 9.67 -1.40
C LYS A 70 -1.51 8.40 -1.75
N ALA A 71 -2.44 8.45 -2.69
CA ALA A 71 -3.18 7.27 -3.12
C ALA A 71 -2.27 6.22 -3.77
N VAL A 72 -1.28 6.62 -4.57
CA VAL A 72 -0.27 5.71 -5.12
C VAL A 72 0.55 5.08 -4.00
N LEU A 73 1.15 5.87 -3.11
CA LEU A 73 1.91 5.34 -1.97
C LEU A 73 1.06 4.39 -1.11
N PHE A 74 -0.22 4.70 -0.93
CA PHE A 74 -1.15 3.86 -0.19
C PHE A 74 -1.45 2.54 -0.92
N CYS A 75 -1.62 2.56 -2.24
CA CYS A 75 -1.76 1.34 -3.05
C CYS A 75 -0.51 0.46 -2.95
N ASP A 76 0.67 1.04 -3.12
CA ASP A 76 1.95 0.32 -3.05
C ASP A 76 2.11 -0.37 -1.69
N ALA A 77 1.92 0.38 -0.59
CA ALA A 77 2.01 -0.15 0.77
C ALA A 77 0.93 -1.19 1.07
N SER A 78 -0.33 -0.94 0.66
CA SER A 78 -1.44 -1.88 0.90
C SER A 78 -1.23 -3.18 0.13
N GLY A 79 -0.80 -3.09 -1.12
CA GLY A 79 -0.45 -4.25 -1.94
C GLY A 79 0.67 -5.07 -1.31
N ALA A 80 1.71 -4.40 -0.79
CA ALA A 80 2.81 -5.06 -0.10
C ALA A 80 2.39 -5.72 1.21
N ALA A 81 1.52 -5.09 2.00
CA ALA A 81 0.98 -5.69 3.22
C ALA A 81 0.16 -6.95 2.92
N LEU A 82 -0.78 -6.86 1.98
CA LEU A 82 -1.66 -7.97 1.60
C LEU A 82 -0.88 -9.12 0.98
N GLY A 83 0.00 -8.81 0.03
CA GLY A 83 0.89 -9.79 -0.55
C GLY A 83 1.80 -10.43 0.49
N GLY A 84 2.31 -9.65 1.45
CA GLY A 84 3.17 -10.11 2.53
C GLY A 84 2.53 -11.14 3.44
N ILE A 85 1.24 -10.95 3.77
CA ILE A 85 0.45 -11.90 4.57
C ILE A 85 0.31 -13.25 3.87
N VAL A 86 0.16 -13.24 2.54
CA VAL A 86 -0.10 -14.44 1.74
C VAL A 86 1.20 -15.18 1.40
N GLY A 87 2.20 -14.46 0.88
CA GLY A 87 3.40 -15.04 0.27
C GLY A 87 4.71 -14.63 0.91
N GLY A 88 4.69 -14.06 2.13
CA GLY A 88 5.88 -13.53 2.79
C GLY A 88 6.56 -12.42 1.96
N GLY A 89 7.89 -12.32 2.02
CA GLY A 89 8.62 -11.27 1.30
C GLY A 89 8.40 -11.27 -0.23
N GLY A 90 8.29 -12.45 -0.85
CA GLY A 90 7.99 -12.56 -2.28
C GLY A 90 6.58 -12.09 -2.61
N GLY A 91 5.61 -12.44 -1.75
CA GLY A 91 4.24 -11.93 -1.86
C GLY A 91 4.18 -10.42 -1.66
N ALA A 92 4.92 -9.84 -0.71
CA ALA A 92 4.96 -8.40 -0.49
C ALA A 92 5.48 -7.65 -1.71
N LEU A 93 6.55 -8.14 -2.34
CA LEU A 93 7.08 -7.57 -3.58
C LEU A 93 6.03 -7.60 -4.70
N ILE A 94 5.48 -8.78 -4.99
CA ILE A 94 4.54 -8.97 -6.09
C ILE A 94 3.23 -8.22 -5.86
N GLY A 95 2.70 -8.25 -4.64
CA GLY A 95 1.48 -7.55 -4.26
C GLY A 95 1.63 -6.03 -4.35
N GLY A 96 2.77 -5.49 -3.88
CA GLY A 96 3.08 -4.06 -4.02
C GLY A 96 3.10 -3.65 -5.49
N ILE A 97 3.83 -4.38 -6.33
CA ILE A 97 3.95 -4.09 -7.76
C ILE A 97 2.58 -4.14 -8.46
N LEU A 98 1.78 -5.17 -8.19
CA LEU A 98 0.47 -5.33 -8.82
C LEU A 98 -0.48 -4.18 -8.48
N PHE A 99 -0.57 -3.81 -7.19
CA PHE A 99 -1.44 -2.72 -6.75
C PHE A 99 -0.96 -1.38 -7.30
N SER A 100 0.36 -1.16 -7.31
CA SER A 100 0.98 0.02 -7.91
C SER A 100 0.64 0.13 -9.39
N ALA A 101 0.79 -0.96 -10.14
CA ALA A 101 0.55 -0.99 -11.57
C ALA A 101 -0.93 -0.72 -11.91
N CYS A 102 -1.86 -1.36 -11.20
CA CYS A 102 -3.29 -1.10 -11.36
C CYS A 102 -3.68 0.34 -10.99
N ALA A 103 -3.07 0.91 -9.94
CA ALA A 103 -3.28 2.31 -9.57
C ALA A 103 -2.72 3.27 -10.63
N GLY A 104 -1.54 2.99 -11.16
CA GLY A 104 -0.91 3.70 -12.27
C GLY A 104 -1.79 3.71 -13.53
N SER A 105 -2.33 2.55 -13.92
CA SER A 105 -3.27 2.45 -15.06
C SER A 105 -4.54 3.26 -14.84
N CYS A 106 -5.05 3.35 -13.61
CA CYS A 106 -6.24 4.16 -13.29
C CYS A 106 -5.93 5.67 -13.23
N ALA A 107 -4.69 6.05 -12.91
CA ALA A 107 -4.27 7.44 -12.79
C ALA A 107 -4.17 8.16 -14.14
N TYR A 108 -4.03 7.41 -15.23
CA TYR A 108 -3.81 7.93 -16.58
C TYR A 108 -5.04 8.62 -17.22
N VAL A 109 -6.23 8.48 -16.64
CA VAL A 109 -7.45 9.18 -17.09
C VAL A 109 -7.51 10.63 -16.56
N VAL A 110 -6.52 11.06 -15.79
CA VAL A 110 -6.36 12.44 -15.31
C VAL A 110 -5.54 13.20 -16.35
N PRO A 111 -5.96 14.41 -16.78
CA PRO A 111 -5.05 15.32 -17.45
C PRO A 111 -3.90 15.57 -16.48
N ARG A 112 -2.75 14.97 -16.76
CA ARG A 112 -1.51 15.34 -16.08
C ARG A 112 -1.41 16.87 -16.21
N PRO A 113 -1.02 17.61 -15.16
CA PRO A 113 -0.52 18.97 -15.37
C PRO A 113 0.45 18.88 -16.55
N PRO A 114 0.45 19.84 -17.50
CA PRO A 114 1.40 19.81 -18.60
C PRO A 114 2.75 19.55 -17.96
N LEU A 115 3.28 18.36 -18.25
CA LEU A 115 4.61 18.01 -17.85
C LEU A 115 5.42 19.12 -18.52
N SER A 116 6.14 19.93 -17.76
CA SER A 116 7.36 20.44 -18.38
C SER A 116 8.08 19.20 -18.93
N ASP A 117 8.86 19.32 -19.99
CA ASP A 117 9.58 18.20 -20.62
C ASP A 117 10.54 17.43 -19.66
N GLN A 118 10.46 17.72 -18.36
CA GLN A 118 11.21 17.31 -17.21
C GLN A 118 10.38 16.56 -16.14
N MET A 119 9.05 16.61 -16.22
CA MET A 119 8.12 15.96 -15.28
C MET A 119 7.41 14.77 -15.93
N GLU A 120 8.06 14.09 -16.88
CA GLU A 120 7.71 12.69 -17.10
C GLU A 120 7.63 12.03 -15.71
N MET A 121 6.51 11.32 -15.46
CA MET A 121 6.37 10.44 -14.30
C MET A 121 7.75 9.91 -13.98
N ALA A 122 8.28 10.16 -12.78
CA ALA A 122 9.65 9.83 -12.42
C ALA A 122 9.81 8.30 -12.43
N ILE A 123 9.86 7.74 -13.64
CA ILE A 123 10.27 6.40 -13.98
C ILE A 123 11.78 6.55 -13.95
N VAL A 124 12.34 6.38 -12.75
CA VAL A 124 13.77 6.46 -12.55
C VAL A 124 14.36 5.20 -13.19
N THR A 125 14.86 5.38 -14.42
CA THR A 125 15.57 4.37 -15.18
C THR A 125 16.96 4.06 -14.62
N GLU A 126 17.45 4.84 -13.65
CA GLU A 126 18.76 4.62 -13.02
C GLU A 126 18.77 4.95 -11.51
N VAL A 127 18.47 3.97 -10.65
CA VAL A 127 18.87 4.03 -9.23
C VAL A 127 20.16 3.21 -9.04
N PRO A 128 21.24 3.79 -8.48
CA PRO A 128 22.45 3.03 -8.18
C PRO A 128 22.15 1.93 -7.17
N CYS A 129 22.41 0.69 -7.58
CA CYS A 129 22.37 -0.52 -6.76
C CYS A 129 23.10 -0.30 -5.42
N LEU A 130 22.35 -0.13 -4.34
CA LEU A 130 22.85 -0.27 -2.99
C LEU A 130 22.68 -1.74 -2.58
N SER A 131 23.81 -2.44 -2.71
CA SER A 131 24.18 -3.76 -2.18
C SER A 131 23.06 -4.63 -1.56
N LEU A 132 22.88 -5.81 -2.16
CA LEU A 132 22.32 -6.99 -1.52
C LEU A 132 22.94 -7.21 -0.12
N LYS A 133 22.21 -6.85 0.93
CA LYS A 133 22.14 -7.58 2.20
C LYS A 133 21.06 -6.92 3.08
N ASP A 134 19.95 -7.66 3.18
CA ASP A 134 18.78 -7.45 4.02
C ASP A 134 17.86 -6.27 3.61
N ASP A 135 16.62 -6.61 3.20
CA ASP A 135 15.46 -5.75 2.90
C ASP A 135 15.47 -4.81 1.68
N SER A 136 15.61 -5.39 0.48
CA SER A 136 15.46 -4.64 -0.79
C SER A 136 14.04 -4.69 -1.41
N VAL A 137 12.97 -4.97 -0.64
CA VAL A 137 11.61 -5.13 -1.20
C VAL A 137 11.14 -3.85 -1.91
N GLY A 138 11.34 -2.68 -1.30
CA GLY A 138 10.99 -1.39 -1.91
C GLY A 138 11.84 -1.06 -3.14
N PHE A 139 13.14 -1.37 -3.11
CA PHE A 139 14.02 -1.18 -4.26
C PHE A 139 13.62 -2.07 -5.45
N LEU A 140 13.38 -3.37 -5.19
CA LEU A 140 12.98 -4.33 -6.22
C LEU A 140 11.59 -4.00 -6.78
N HIS A 141 10.69 -3.49 -5.94
CA HIS A 141 9.37 -3.01 -6.35
C HIS A 141 9.49 -1.98 -7.48
N ASN A 142 10.24 -0.90 -7.23
CA ASN A 142 10.43 0.18 -8.20
C ASN A 142 11.19 -0.30 -9.44
N SER A 143 12.22 -1.12 -9.24
CA SER A 143 13.07 -1.64 -10.32
C SER A 143 12.28 -2.52 -11.29
N ILE A 144 11.40 -3.40 -10.79
CA ILE A 144 10.57 -4.27 -11.63
C ILE A 144 9.51 -3.46 -12.38
N ILE A 145 8.86 -2.48 -11.74
CA ILE A 145 7.92 -1.58 -12.42
C ILE A 145 8.60 -0.83 -13.56
N SER A 146 9.80 -0.29 -13.33
CA SER A 146 10.59 0.40 -14.37
C SER A 146 10.96 -0.55 -15.51
N GLU A 147 11.47 -1.75 -15.21
CA GLU A 147 11.84 -2.74 -16.23
C GLU A 147 10.62 -3.14 -17.09
N ILE A 148 9.42 -3.26 -16.49
CA ILE A 148 8.20 -3.54 -17.25
C ILE A 148 7.80 -2.35 -18.13
N ALA A 149 7.85 -1.13 -17.61
CA ALA A 149 7.50 0.07 -18.37
C ALA A 149 8.46 0.34 -19.54
N GLU A 150 9.75 0.09 -19.35
CA GLU A 150 10.78 0.24 -20.39
C GLU A 150 10.63 -0.79 -21.52
N GLU A 151 10.26 -2.02 -21.19
CA GLU A 151 10.08 -3.09 -22.17
C GLU A 151 8.72 -3.04 -22.89
N ASN A 152 7.74 -2.34 -22.32
CA ASN A 152 6.37 -2.28 -22.80
C ASN A 152 5.91 -0.82 -22.87
N GLU A 153 6.25 -0.14 -23.97
CA GLU A 153 5.83 1.24 -24.22
C GLU A 153 4.30 1.35 -24.17
N GLY A 154 3.77 2.22 -23.30
CA GLY A 154 2.33 2.41 -23.15
C GLY A 154 1.62 1.38 -22.27
N VAL A 155 2.35 0.56 -21.49
CA VAL A 155 1.75 -0.53 -20.70
C VAL A 155 0.70 -0.08 -19.67
N PHE A 156 0.82 1.14 -19.13
CA PHE A 156 -0.17 1.66 -18.19
C PHE A 156 -1.46 2.11 -18.89
N GLU A 157 -1.39 2.38 -20.20
CA GLU A 157 -2.47 2.81 -21.07
C GLU A 157 -3.27 1.62 -21.65
N ASP A 158 -2.69 0.43 -21.69
CA ASP A 158 -3.24 -0.77 -22.33
C ASP A 158 -4.42 -1.42 -21.59
N ASN A 159 -4.87 -0.85 -20.45
CA ASN A 159 -5.96 -1.37 -19.60
C ASN A 159 -5.82 -2.87 -19.30
N LEU A 160 -4.60 -3.31 -18.99
CA LEU A 160 -4.33 -4.70 -18.67
C LEU A 160 -5.17 -5.20 -17.48
N THR A 161 -5.61 -6.44 -17.59
CA THR A 161 -6.22 -7.18 -16.48
C THR A 161 -5.18 -7.51 -15.39
N THR A 162 -5.67 -7.86 -14.20
CA THR A 162 -4.84 -8.30 -13.07
C THR A 162 -3.93 -9.47 -13.46
N GLU A 163 -4.45 -10.41 -14.23
CA GLU A 163 -3.74 -11.60 -14.71
C GLU A 163 -2.67 -11.22 -15.75
N GLU A 164 -2.95 -10.28 -16.66
CA GLU A 164 -1.97 -9.77 -17.62
C GLU A 164 -0.83 -9.04 -16.92
N TRP A 165 -1.14 -8.20 -15.92
CA TRP A 165 -0.11 -7.60 -15.07
C TRP A 165 0.76 -8.66 -14.38
N MET A 166 0.14 -9.69 -13.78
CA MET A 166 0.88 -10.77 -13.13
C MET A 166 1.79 -11.55 -14.09
N ASN A 167 1.37 -11.73 -15.34
CA ASN A 167 2.22 -12.36 -16.37
C ASN A 167 3.47 -11.55 -16.71
N LEU A 168 3.44 -10.22 -16.53
CA LEU A 168 4.61 -9.36 -16.66
C LEU A 168 5.46 -9.35 -15.38
N ILE A 169 4.82 -9.32 -14.21
CA ILE A 169 5.49 -9.18 -12.90
C ILE A 169 6.26 -10.43 -12.50
N ILE A 170 5.64 -11.61 -12.61
CA ILE A 170 6.20 -12.86 -12.09
C ILE A 170 7.56 -13.21 -12.70
N PRO A 171 7.75 -13.19 -14.04
CA PRO A 171 9.06 -13.49 -14.63
C PRO A 171 10.16 -12.55 -14.17
N LYS A 172 9.83 -11.27 -13.93
CA LYS A 172 10.77 -10.26 -13.41
C LYS A 172 11.11 -10.53 -11.96
N ALA A 173 10.12 -10.78 -11.10
CA ALA A 173 10.35 -11.13 -9.70
C ALA A 173 11.23 -12.39 -9.57
N GLU A 174 10.98 -13.42 -10.38
CA GLU A 174 11.75 -14.67 -10.40
C GLU A 174 13.21 -14.44 -10.82
N LYS A 175 13.49 -13.53 -11.77
CA LYS A 175 14.85 -13.12 -12.17
C LYS A 175 15.64 -12.52 -11.00
N TYR A 176 14.97 -11.84 -10.08
CA TYR A 176 15.57 -11.28 -8.85
C TYR A 176 15.58 -12.28 -7.68
N GLY A 177 15.20 -13.55 -7.90
CA GLY A 177 15.20 -14.59 -6.88
C GLY A 177 13.97 -14.59 -5.97
N CYS A 178 12.94 -13.81 -6.31
CA CYS A 178 11.67 -13.79 -5.59
C CYS A 178 10.68 -14.72 -6.27
N SER A 179 10.42 -15.88 -5.64
CA SER A 179 9.39 -16.82 -6.06
C SER A 179 8.28 -16.89 -5.03
N VAL A 180 7.05 -17.05 -5.50
CA VAL A 180 5.86 -17.19 -4.66
C VAL A 180 5.03 -18.36 -5.19
N SER A 181 4.32 -19.09 -4.32
CA SER A 181 3.64 -20.32 -4.76
C SER A 181 2.47 -19.99 -5.70
N GLU A 182 2.07 -20.95 -6.54
CA GLU A 182 0.95 -20.73 -7.47
C GLU A 182 -0.36 -20.42 -6.73
N SER A 183 -0.58 -21.03 -5.55
CA SER A 183 -1.72 -20.70 -4.70
C SER A 183 -1.66 -19.26 -4.17
N ASP A 184 -0.47 -18.78 -3.83
CA ASP A 184 -0.29 -17.41 -3.33
C ASP A 184 -0.51 -16.39 -4.46
N LYS A 185 0.00 -16.67 -5.67
CA LYS A 185 -0.26 -15.85 -6.87
C LYS A 185 -1.76 -15.71 -7.11
N ASN A 186 -2.49 -16.83 -7.11
CA ASN A 186 -3.93 -16.84 -7.31
C ASN A 186 -4.69 -16.09 -6.20
N THR A 187 -4.22 -16.19 -4.96
CA THR A 187 -4.81 -15.47 -3.83
C THR A 187 -4.61 -13.96 -3.96
N ILE A 188 -3.41 -13.51 -4.36
CA ILE A 188 -3.11 -12.10 -4.61
C ILE A 188 -3.97 -11.55 -5.76
N ILE A 189 -4.08 -12.30 -6.87
CA ILE A 189 -4.95 -11.95 -8.01
C ILE A 189 -6.40 -11.81 -7.57
N SER A 190 -6.93 -12.80 -6.84
CA SER A 190 -8.31 -12.78 -6.35
C SER A 190 -8.57 -11.55 -5.48
N LYS A 191 -7.63 -11.20 -4.59
CA LYS A 191 -7.76 -10.03 -3.72
C LYS A 191 -7.78 -8.73 -4.50
N MET A 192 -6.92 -8.58 -5.50
CA MET A 192 -6.94 -7.39 -6.37
C MET A 192 -8.25 -7.31 -7.16
N ASN A 193 -8.74 -8.43 -7.70
CA ASN A 193 -10.01 -8.50 -8.44
C ASN A 193 -11.25 -8.19 -7.57
N GLU A 194 -11.21 -8.47 -6.26
CA GLU A 194 -12.26 -8.09 -5.30
C GLU A 194 -12.32 -6.57 -5.05
N MET A 195 -11.23 -5.87 -5.36
CA MET A 195 -11.01 -4.45 -5.08
C MET A 195 -10.60 -3.67 -6.34
N PRO A 196 -11.41 -3.70 -7.42
CA PRO A 196 -11.09 -2.98 -8.63
C PRO A 196 -10.90 -1.50 -8.33
N LEU A 197 -9.82 -0.93 -8.86
CA LEU A 197 -9.51 0.48 -8.75
C LEU A 197 -10.22 1.26 -9.86
N SER A 198 -10.42 2.55 -9.63
CA SER A 198 -10.93 3.49 -10.61
C SER A 198 -10.17 4.81 -10.52
N SER A 199 -10.21 5.60 -11.59
CA SER A 199 -9.58 6.92 -11.63
C SER A 199 -10.15 7.89 -10.58
N GLU A 200 -11.43 7.72 -10.21
CA GLU A 200 -12.08 8.50 -9.15
C GLU A 200 -11.51 8.14 -7.77
N LEU A 201 -11.37 6.83 -7.48
CA LEU A 201 -10.83 6.35 -6.21
C LEU A 201 -9.37 6.77 -6.02
N VAL A 202 -8.53 6.64 -7.05
CA VAL A 202 -7.09 6.96 -6.97
C VAL A 202 -6.84 8.48 -6.88
N GLN A 203 -7.84 9.33 -7.11
CA GLN A 203 -7.72 10.79 -6.92
C GLN A 203 -8.02 11.25 -5.49
N ASN A 204 -8.51 10.36 -4.64
CA ASN A 204 -8.92 10.68 -3.27
C ASN A 204 -8.46 9.57 -2.33
N ASP A 205 -7.30 9.80 -1.70
CA ASP A 205 -6.69 8.88 -0.74
C ASP A 205 -7.64 8.51 0.40
N GLU A 206 -8.44 9.45 0.91
CA GLU A 206 -9.41 9.13 1.96
C GLU A 206 -10.51 8.18 1.47
N GLN A 207 -11.06 8.43 0.27
CA GLN A 207 -12.07 7.52 -0.31
C GLN A 207 -11.47 6.15 -0.64
N LEU A 208 -10.22 6.11 -1.11
CA LEU A 208 -9.51 4.87 -1.37
C LEU A 208 -9.28 4.06 -0.09
N VAL A 209 -8.83 4.70 0.99
CA VAL A 209 -8.66 4.03 2.28
C VAL A 209 -9.98 3.45 2.77
N GLU A 210 -11.05 4.24 2.79
CA GLU A 210 -12.36 3.76 3.24
C GLU A 210 -12.92 2.66 2.33
N TYR A 211 -12.66 2.73 1.03
CA TYR A 211 -12.99 1.67 0.09
C TYR A 211 -12.26 0.36 0.42
N TYR A 212 -10.95 0.40 0.68
CA TYR A 212 -10.19 -0.79 1.08
C TYR A 212 -10.65 -1.34 2.42
N LYS A 213 -10.96 -0.48 3.40
CA LYS A 213 -11.50 -0.90 4.70
C LYS A 213 -12.87 -1.55 4.58
N MET A 214 -13.72 -1.08 3.66
CA MET A 214 -15.01 -1.71 3.37
C MET A 214 -14.83 -3.09 2.73
N LYS A 215 -13.82 -3.26 1.87
CA LYS A 215 -13.54 -4.51 1.16
C LYS A 215 -12.81 -5.54 2.02
N MET A 216 -12.00 -5.09 2.96
CA MET A 216 -11.21 -5.91 3.88
C MET A 216 -11.36 -5.39 5.31
N PRO A 217 -12.56 -5.50 5.91
CA PRO A 217 -12.82 -5.00 7.26
C PRO A 217 -11.91 -5.63 8.31
N GLU A 218 -11.48 -6.89 8.10
CA GLU A 218 -10.52 -7.59 8.96
C GLU A 218 -9.11 -6.99 8.93
N ARG A 219 -8.80 -6.13 7.94
CA ARG A 219 -7.52 -5.43 7.79
C ARG A 219 -7.63 -3.93 8.10
N ALA A 220 -8.77 -3.45 8.59
CA ALA A 220 -9.02 -2.03 8.76
C ALA A 220 -7.95 -1.32 9.61
N GLN A 221 -7.49 -1.96 10.69
CA GLN A 221 -6.45 -1.39 11.56
C GLN A 221 -5.06 -1.37 10.90
N GLN A 222 -4.74 -2.37 10.08
CA GLN A 222 -3.50 -2.40 9.30
C GLN A 222 -3.52 -1.27 8.24
N LEU A 223 -4.66 -1.06 7.58
CA LEU A 223 -4.85 0.04 6.63
C LEU A 223 -4.76 1.41 7.30
N ASP A 224 -5.27 1.56 8.53
CA ASP A 224 -5.13 2.81 9.30
C ASP A 224 -3.66 3.12 9.62
N ILE A 225 -2.86 2.11 10.00
CA ILE A 225 -1.40 2.28 10.19
C ILE A 225 -0.71 2.72 8.90
N ILE A 226 -1.01 2.05 7.78
CA ILE A 226 -0.45 2.40 6.47
C ILE A 226 -0.84 3.83 6.09
N LYS A 227 -2.09 4.23 6.32
CA LYS A 227 -2.55 5.61 6.10
C LYS A 227 -1.77 6.61 6.93
N THR A 228 -1.56 6.35 8.23
CA THR A 228 -0.78 7.23 9.12
C THR A 228 0.64 7.41 8.57
N TYR A 229 1.29 6.31 8.21
CA TYR A 229 2.63 6.35 7.63
C TYR A 229 2.68 7.16 6.33
N VAL A 230 1.85 6.80 5.33
CA VAL A 230 1.80 7.47 4.01
C VAL A 230 1.46 8.95 4.13
N SER A 231 0.54 9.30 5.03
CA SER A 231 0.15 10.68 5.26
C SER A 231 1.33 11.55 5.72
N THR A 232 2.20 11.00 6.58
CA THR A 232 3.39 11.71 7.05
C THR A 232 4.54 11.63 6.06
N ALA A 233 4.84 10.45 5.52
CA ALA A 233 5.92 10.24 4.54
C ALA A 233 5.78 11.16 3.33
N SER A 234 4.55 11.34 2.82
CA SER A 234 4.26 12.25 1.71
C SER A 234 4.50 13.75 1.99
N GLN A 235 4.75 14.14 3.24
CA GLN A 235 5.08 15.52 3.63
C GLN A 235 6.58 15.73 3.83
N ILE A 236 7.37 14.66 3.82
CA ILE A 236 8.83 14.70 4.03
C ILE A 236 9.51 14.81 2.67
N MET A 237 10.21 15.93 2.44
CA MET A 237 10.88 16.23 1.17
C MET A 237 12.41 16.10 1.26
N CYS A 238 12.93 15.68 2.40
CA CYS A 238 14.35 15.40 2.58
C CYS A 238 14.52 13.89 2.60
N LYS A 239 15.43 13.37 1.78
CA LYS A 239 15.72 11.93 1.71
C LYS A 239 16.13 11.39 3.08
N ASP A 240 17.08 12.05 3.73
CA ASP A 240 17.62 11.60 5.02
C ASP A 240 16.52 11.58 6.09
N ASP A 241 15.64 12.59 6.11
CA ASP A 241 14.52 12.65 7.05
C ASP A 241 13.48 11.55 6.77
N LEU A 242 13.23 11.22 5.49
CA LEU A 242 12.28 10.16 5.12
C LEU A 242 12.82 8.78 5.52
N GLN A 243 14.12 8.56 5.34
CA GLN A 243 14.81 7.36 5.79
C GLN A 243 14.75 7.25 7.32
N GLU A 244 15.10 8.31 8.05
CA GLU A 244 15.05 8.33 9.52
C GLU A 244 13.63 8.05 10.04
N TYR A 245 12.62 8.66 9.42
CA TYR A 245 11.22 8.43 9.78
C TYR A 245 10.81 6.97 9.58
N THR A 246 11.16 6.38 8.44
CA THR A 246 10.83 4.99 8.12
C THR A 246 11.56 4.00 9.04
N GLU A 247 12.83 4.24 9.34
CA GLU A 247 13.61 3.46 10.30
C GLU A 247 12.97 3.51 11.70
N GLY A 248 12.48 4.68 12.12
CA GLY A 248 11.75 4.82 13.37
C GLY A 248 10.44 4.03 13.38
N CYS A 249 9.65 4.12 12.30
CA CYS A 249 8.40 3.37 12.16
C CYS A 249 8.62 1.85 12.15
N THR A 250 9.61 1.35 11.39
CA THR A 250 9.94 -0.08 11.31
C THR A 250 10.40 -0.62 12.66
N ARG A 251 11.20 0.15 13.43
CA ARG A 251 11.56 -0.20 14.80
C ARG A 251 10.32 -0.31 15.70
N ILE A 252 9.42 0.68 15.68
CA ILE A 252 8.16 0.66 16.46
C ILE A 252 7.31 -0.56 16.09
N ILE A 253 7.22 -0.89 14.79
CA ILE A 253 6.52 -2.09 14.30
C ILE A 253 7.18 -3.36 14.84
N SER A 254 8.52 -3.45 14.86
CA SER A 254 9.24 -4.64 15.36
C SER A 254 9.10 -4.87 16.86
N GLU A 255 8.77 -3.83 17.63
CA GLU A 255 8.61 -3.89 19.09
C GLU A 255 7.17 -4.20 19.52
N THR A 256 6.23 -4.30 18.57
CA THR A 256 4.83 -4.59 18.86
C THR A 256 4.59 -6.05 19.24
N GLN A 257 3.41 -6.33 19.81
CA GLN A 257 2.97 -7.68 20.20
C GLN A 257 2.06 -8.33 19.15
N LEU A 258 2.09 -7.84 17.90
CA LEU A 258 1.39 -8.48 16.79
C LEU A 258 2.09 -9.79 16.39
N PRO A 259 1.38 -10.71 15.70
CA PRO A 259 2.02 -11.85 15.06
C PRO A 259 3.19 -11.43 14.16
N VAL A 260 4.23 -12.26 14.08
CA VAL A 260 5.48 -11.95 13.34
C VAL A 260 5.19 -11.68 11.86
N GLU A 261 4.23 -12.39 11.29
CA GLU A 261 3.78 -12.26 9.91
C GLU A 261 3.16 -10.88 9.66
N GLU A 262 2.35 -10.39 10.59
CA GLU A 262 1.75 -9.04 10.55
C GLU A 262 2.82 -7.95 10.69
N GLN A 263 3.81 -8.15 11.58
CA GLN A 263 4.93 -7.23 11.74
C GLN A 263 5.75 -7.12 10.45
N LYS A 264 6.08 -8.26 9.83
CA LYS A 264 6.83 -8.31 8.57
C LYS A 264 6.05 -7.69 7.41
N ALA A 265 4.75 -7.94 7.32
CA ALA A 265 3.88 -7.34 6.32
C ALA A 265 3.82 -5.81 6.47
N LEU A 266 3.64 -5.32 7.71
CA LEU A 266 3.66 -3.88 8.02
C LEU A 266 5.03 -3.25 7.72
N ALA A 267 6.13 -3.87 8.12
CA ALA A 267 7.47 -3.38 7.82
C ALA A 267 7.71 -3.30 6.31
N SER A 268 7.34 -4.35 5.56
CA SER A 268 7.44 -4.35 4.10
C SER A 268 6.60 -3.24 3.47
N SER A 269 5.39 -2.99 4.00
CA SER A 269 4.50 -1.95 3.48
C SER A 269 5.08 -0.54 3.60
N VAL A 270 5.69 -0.20 4.76
CA VAL A 270 6.28 1.12 4.96
C VAL A 270 7.57 1.29 4.17
N ILE A 271 8.38 0.23 4.04
CA ILE A 271 9.61 0.23 3.21
C ILE A 271 9.28 0.41 1.73
N VAL A 272 8.22 -0.24 1.23
CA VAL A 272 7.77 -0.06 -0.16
C VAL A 272 7.31 1.38 -0.38
N ALA A 273 6.46 1.92 0.49
CA ALA A 273 6.02 3.31 0.35
C ALA A 273 7.15 4.34 0.55
N GLU A 274 8.15 4.07 1.40
CA GLU A 274 9.37 4.89 1.48
C GLU A 274 10.08 4.95 0.13
N ASN A 275 10.37 3.79 -0.45
CA ASN A 275 11.09 3.69 -1.71
C ASN A 275 10.29 4.35 -2.84
N SER A 276 8.98 4.15 -2.88
CA SER A 276 8.10 4.84 -3.82
C SER A 276 8.15 6.36 -3.60
N ALA A 277 8.15 6.85 -2.36
CA ALA A 277 8.21 8.27 -2.06
C ALA A 277 9.56 8.90 -2.40
N LEU A 278 10.68 8.18 -2.23
CA LEU A 278 12.03 8.65 -2.56
C LEU A 278 12.18 9.03 -4.04
N LEU A 279 11.45 8.37 -4.95
CA LEU A 279 11.39 8.74 -6.38
C LEU A 279 10.95 10.19 -6.60
N TRP A 280 10.16 10.75 -5.68
CA TRP A 280 9.60 12.09 -5.76
C TRP A 280 10.36 13.12 -4.92
N VAL A 281 11.22 12.64 -4.01
CA VAL A 281 12.05 13.47 -3.13
C VAL A 281 13.38 13.83 -3.81
N GLU A 282 13.95 12.94 -4.62
CA GLU A 282 15.23 13.17 -5.32
C GLU A 282 15.10 13.96 -6.63
N SER A 283 13.88 14.18 -7.14
CA SER A 283 13.68 15.06 -8.30
C SER A 283 13.69 16.53 -7.84
N ASP A 284 14.88 17.15 -7.86
CA ASP A 284 15.07 18.60 -7.62
C ASP A 284 14.10 19.49 -8.45
N GLU A 285 13.52 18.96 -9.53
CA GLU A 285 12.53 19.66 -10.37
C GLU A 285 11.06 19.47 -9.94
N ALA A 286 10.71 18.41 -9.19
CA ALA A 286 9.34 18.21 -8.68
C ALA A 286 8.96 19.23 -7.60
N ILE A 287 9.95 19.80 -6.92
CA ILE A 287 9.78 20.79 -5.84
C ILE A 287 9.56 22.21 -6.40
N THR A 288 9.88 22.45 -7.69
CA THR A 288 9.78 23.78 -8.31
C THR A 288 8.44 24.10 -8.99
N LEU A 289 7.43 23.22 -8.93
CA LEU A 289 6.05 23.59 -9.27
C LEU A 289 5.41 24.41 -8.13
N LYS A 290 5.97 25.59 -7.90
CA LYS A 290 5.30 26.70 -7.21
C LYS A 290 4.53 27.52 -8.25
N PRO A 291 3.39 28.13 -7.85
CA PRO A 291 2.35 28.66 -8.74
C PRO A 291 2.84 29.65 -9.79
#